data_AF-A0A7V4YT19-F1
#
_entry.id   AF-A0A7V4YT19-F1
#
_cell.length_a   1.000
_cell.length_b   1.000
_cell.length_c   1.000
_cell.angle_alpha   90.00
_cell.angle_beta   90.00
_cell.angle_gamma   90.00
#
_symmetry.space_group_name_H-M   'P 1'
#
loop_
_entity.id
_entity.type
_entity.pdbx_description
1 polymer ?
#
loop_
_entity_poly.entity_id
_entity_poly.type
_entity_poly.pdbx_seq_one_letter_code
_entity_poly.pdbx_strand_id
1 'polypeptide(L)'
;MKFVHLFIFFCSTAISLFSQNRLYVNHAASGANNGLSWANAYTELQTALQASQAGDTIWVAEGIYLPTAGVDRTVFFELKSGVRLYGGFAGVENTLSQRDWQAHPSVLSGDIGVPGDSTDNSYTILYMDNPDSLTVLDGFIFRFGNASYTAGDQIAASPYRSGGALYIMADWEAYVLVQNCRFERNSARNHGGAVYVNGAGSYDAAPTFRDCIFQQNIAGQDGGALARIGNSDLERVDFEGCDFISNRSGRFGGGLYYLDADVDSWLDLYNCFFQKNEAMNRGAATALQVGREEGLK
;
A
#
# COMPACT_ATOMS: atom_id res chain seq x y z
N MET A 1 -13.22 54.77 36.69
CA MET A 1 -13.10 53.38 36.17
C MET A 1 -13.17 53.44 34.65
N LYS A 2 -12.09 53.08 33.95
CA LYS A 2 -12.03 53.09 32.47
C LYS A 2 -12.57 51.75 31.96
N PHE A 3 -13.62 51.78 31.14
CA PHE A 3 -14.15 50.58 30.48
C PHE A 3 -13.27 50.24 29.27
N VAL A 4 -12.62 49.07 29.31
CA VAL A 4 -11.93 48.48 28.16
C VAL A 4 -12.98 47.69 27.37
N HIS A 5 -13.22 48.06 26.11
CA HIS A 5 -14.10 47.31 25.22
C HIS A 5 -13.26 46.27 24.47
N LEU A 6 -13.46 45.01 24.84
CA LEU A 6 -12.84 43.85 24.19
C LEU A 6 -13.65 43.55 22.92
N PHE A 7 -13.11 43.89 21.75
CA PHE A 7 -13.64 43.44 20.47
C PHE A 7 -13.10 42.04 20.16
N ILE A 8 -13.97 41.03 20.23
CA ILE A 8 -13.66 39.67 19.82
C ILE A 8 -13.90 39.56 18.31
N PHE A 9 -12.82 39.39 17.55
CA PHE A 9 -12.87 39.18 16.11
C PHE A 9 -13.17 37.69 15.84
N PHE A 10 -14.38 37.37 15.42
CA PHE A 10 -14.72 36.02 14.95
C PHE A 10 -14.10 35.82 13.55
N CYS A 11 -12.93 35.19 13.50
CA CYS A 11 -12.38 34.65 12.26
C CYS A 11 -13.23 33.43 11.88
N SER A 12 -14.18 33.61 10.96
CA SER A 12 -14.92 32.49 10.37
C SER A 12 -14.00 31.79 9.38
N THR A 13 -13.38 30.70 9.83
CA THR A 13 -12.78 29.73 8.91
C THR A 13 -13.91 29.11 8.12
N ALA A 14 -13.94 29.36 6.80
CA ALA A 14 -14.84 28.65 5.92
C ALA A 14 -14.40 27.18 5.87
N ILE A 15 -15.07 26.33 6.64
CA ILE A 15 -14.93 24.88 6.54
C ILE A 15 -15.55 24.50 5.20
N SER A 16 -14.71 24.20 4.21
CA SER A 16 -15.18 23.58 2.97
C SER A 16 -15.64 22.18 3.32
N LEU A 17 -16.95 21.97 3.40
CA LEU A 17 -17.54 20.64 3.48
C LEU A 17 -17.34 19.98 2.12
N PHE A 18 -16.26 19.21 1.97
CA PHE A 18 -16.13 18.33 0.81
C PHE A 18 -17.20 17.25 0.92
N SER A 19 -18.11 17.23 -0.06
CA SER A 19 -19.05 16.12 -0.22
C SER A 19 -18.24 14.85 -0.48
N GLN A 20 -18.35 13.85 0.39
CA GLN A 20 -17.73 12.55 0.17
C GLN A 20 -18.32 11.94 -1.10
N ASN A 21 -17.50 11.80 -2.14
CA ASN A 21 -17.94 11.23 -3.39
C ASN A 21 -17.63 9.72 -3.43
N ARG A 22 -18.50 8.99 -4.12
CA ARG A 22 -18.25 7.61 -4.51
C ARG A 22 -17.94 7.60 -5.99
N LEU A 23 -16.70 7.29 -6.32
CA LEU A 23 -16.23 7.11 -7.68
C LEU A 23 -16.29 5.63 -8.06
N TYR A 24 -16.71 5.34 -9.29
CA TYR A 24 -16.77 4.00 -9.84
C TYR A 24 -15.71 3.82 -10.92
N VAL A 25 -15.05 2.66 -10.94
CA VAL A 25 -14.05 2.28 -11.93
C VAL A 25 -14.44 0.94 -12.53
N ASN A 26 -14.58 0.90 -13.86
CA ASN A 26 -14.85 -0.32 -14.61
C ASN A 26 -14.27 -0.16 -16.02
N HIS A 27 -13.27 -0.97 -16.37
CA HIS A 27 -12.61 -0.90 -17.68
C HIS A 27 -13.57 -1.18 -18.85
N ALA A 28 -14.68 -1.90 -18.58
CA ALA A 28 -15.70 -2.24 -19.56
C ALA A 28 -16.83 -1.20 -19.64
N ALA A 29 -16.81 -0.14 -18.83
CA ALA A 29 -17.83 0.91 -18.89
C ALA A 29 -17.79 1.67 -20.22
N SER A 30 -18.98 1.93 -20.79
CA SER A 30 -19.12 2.57 -22.10
C SER A 30 -19.85 3.92 -22.03
N GLY A 31 -20.19 4.40 -20.83
CA GLY A 31 -20.91 5.65 -20.63
C GLY A 31 -20.00 6.88 -20.66
N ALA A 32 -20.36 7.90 -19.88
CA ALA A 32 -19.72 9.21 -19.93
C ALA A 32 -18.30 9.29 -19.34
N ASN A 33 -17.75 8.19 -18.81
CA ASN A 33 -16.41 8.12 -18.22
C ASN A 33 -16.15 9.21 -17.15
N ASN A 34 -17.12 9.44 -16.26
CA ASN A 34 -17.10 10.49 -15.23
C ASN A 34 -17.07 9.95 -13.79
N GLY A 35 -17.11 8.63 -13.62
CA GLY A 35 -17.01 7.98 -12.33
C GLY A 35 -18.24 8.07 -11.44
N LEU A 36 -19.38 8.62 -11.89
CA LEU A 36 -20.54 8.91 -11.02
C LEU A 36 -21.53 7.75 -10.87
N SER A 37 -21.39 6.70 -11.68
CA SER A 37 -22.18 5.46 -11.60
C SER A 37 -21.43 4.32 -12.28
N TRP A 38 -21.85 3.07 -12.11
CA TRP A 38 -21.27 1.95 -12.86
C TRP A 38 -21.34 2.13 -14.39
N ALA A 39 -22.46 2.64 -14.90
CA ALA A 39 -22.62 2.89 -16.33
C ALA A 39 -21.66 3.98 -16.85
N ASN A 40 -21.39 5.00 -16.04
CA ASN A 40 -20.50 6.11 -16.38
C ASN A 40 -19.14 6.02 -15.67
N ALA A 41 -18.74 4.83 -15.23
CA ALA A 41 -17.53 4.62 -14.44
C ALA A 41 -16.30 5.09 -15.21
N TYR A 42 -15.24 5.47 -14.47
CA TYR A 42 -13.94 5.65 -15.08
C TYR A 42 -13.46 4.32 -15.66
N THR A 43 -12.99 4.34 -16.90
CA THR A 43 -12.41 3.18 -17.58
C THR A 43 -10.97 2.92 -17.12
N GLU A 44 -10.30 3.94 -16.60
CA GLU A 44 -8.94 3.87 -16.09
C GLU A 44 -8.89 4.16 -14.59
N LEU A 45 -8.27 3.28 -13.80
CA LEU A 45 -8.10 3.47 -12.36
C LEU A 45 -7.25 4.70 -12.05
N GLN A 46 -6.22 4.98 -12.86
CA GLN A 46 -5.34 6.14 -12.68
C GLN A 46 -6.14 7.45 -12.67
N THR A 47 -7.12 7.59 -13.56
CA THR A 47 -7.96 8.80 -13.65
C THR A 47 -8.84 8.97 -12.41
N ALA A 48 -9.41 7.88 -11.89
CA ALA A 48 -10.22 7.93 -10.67
C ALA A 48 -9.39 8.34 -9.44
N LEU A 49 -8.19 7.77 -9.29
CA LEU A 49 -7.26 8.13 -8.21
C LEU A 49 -6.83 9.61 -8.29
N GLN A 50 -6.53 10.09 -9.49
CA GLN A 50 -6.19 11.50 -9.72
C GLN A 50 -7.36 12.44 -9.37
N ALA A 51 -8.60 12.07 -9.72
CA ALA A 51 -9.81 12.85 -9.43
C ALA A 51 -10.22 12.84 -7.95
N SER A 52 -9.87 11.79 -7.21
CA SER A 52 -10.27 11.61 -5.81
C SER A 52 -9.59 12.59 -4.84
N GLN A 53 -10.26 12.83 -3.71
CA GLN A 53 -9.80 13.66 -2.61
C GLN A 53 -10.03 12.96 -1.27
N ALA A 54 -9.33 13.39 -0.22
CA ALA A 54 -9.49 12.83 1.12
C ALA A 54 -10.98 12.80 1.53
N GLY A 55 -11.44 11.66 2.03
CA GLY A 55 -12.84 11.39 2.35
C GLY A 55 -13.61 10.63 1.28
N ASP A 56 -13.15 10.64 0.01
CA ASP A 56 -13.79 9.92 -1.09
C ASP A 56 -13.66 8.39 -0.94
N THR A 57 -14.55 7.69 -1.65
CA THR A 57 -14.50 6.24 -1.84
C THR A 57 -14.38 5.94 -3.32
N ILE A 58 -13.57 4.94 -3.68
CA ILE A 58 -13.41 4.46 -5.05
C ILE A 58 -13.79 2.97 -5.06
N TRP A 59 -14.76 2.61 -5.91
CA TRP A 59 -15.24 1.25 -6.09
C TRP A 59 -14.74 0.73 -7.44
N VAL A 60 -13.96 -0.35 -7.41
CA VAL A 60 -13.28 -0.90 -8.58
C VAL A 60 -13.91 -2.24 -8.93
N ALA A 61 -14.44 -2.34 -10.15
CA ALA A 61 -14.99 -3.57 -10.68
C ALA A 61 -13.92 -4.65 -10.85
N GLU A 62 -14.34 -5.88 -11.07
CA GLU A 62 -13.47 -6.97 -11.47
C GLU A 62 -12.70 -6.62 -12.76
N GLY A 63 -11.45 -7.05 -12.82
CA GLY A 63 -10.60 -6.75 -13.97
C GLY A 63 -9.13 -6.66 -13.60
N ILE A 64 -8.31 -6.42 -14.61
CA ILE A 64 -6.87 -6.20 -14.47
C ILE A 64 -6.60 -4.73 -14.80
N TYR A 65 -5.98 -4.02 -13.85
CA TYR A 65 -5.65 -2.62 -13.95
C TYR A 65 -4.13 -2.46 -13.91
N LEU A 66 -3.59 -1.76 -14.90
CA LEU A 66 -2.17 -1.50 -15.07
C LEU A 66 -1.87 -0.04 -14.72
N PRO A 67 -0.75 0.27 -14.04
CA PRO A 67 -0.36 1.66 -13.78
C PRO A 67 -0.23 2.52 -15.05
N THR A 68 0.14 1.88 -16.17
CA THR A 68 0.22 2.53 -17.48
C THR A 68 -0.02 1.50 -18.59
N ALA A 69 -0.55 1.98 -19.73
CA ALA A 69 -0.60 1.20 -20.97
C ALA A 69 0.74 1.20 -21.73
N GLY A 70 1.71 2.01 -21.29
CA GLY A 70 3.05 2.09 -21.88
C GLY A 70 4.06 1.11 -21.26
N VAL A 71 5.35 1.43 -21.41
CA VAL A 71 6.49 0.66 -20.87
C VAL A 71 7.26 1.43 -19.81
N ASP A 72 6.73 2.56 -19.34
CA ASP A 72 7.38 3.37 -18.30
C ASP A 72 7.19 2.71 -16.93
N ARG A 73 8.24 2.03 -16.50
CA ARG A 73 8.31 1.30 -15.22
C ARG A 73 8.20 2.20 -13.99
N THR A 74 8.37 3.50 -14.14
CA THR A 74 8.32 4.46 -13.03
C THR A 74 6.90 4.90 -12.68
N VAL A 75 5.92 4.59 -13.54
CA VAL A 75 4.51 4.92 -13.29
C VAL A 75 3.90 3.93 -12.30
N PHE A 76 3.25 4.48 -11.29
CA PHE A 76 2.50 3.77 -10.25
C PHE A 76 1.11 4.39 -10.06
N PHE A 77 0.20 3.62 -9.47
CA PHE A 77 -1.01 4.16 -8.88
C PHE A 77 -0.64 4.91 -7.59
N GLU A 78 -1.27 6.06 -7.33
CA GLU A 78 -1.10 6.80 -6.08
C GLU A 78 -2.42 6.81 -5.32
N LEU A 79 -2.45 6.20 -4.12
CA LEU A 79 -3.60 6.29 -3.22
C LEU A 79 -3.35 7.42 -2.22
N LYS A 80 -4.09 8.51 -2.37
CA LYS A 80 -3.99 9.69 -1.50
C LYS A 80 -4.47 9.37 -0.08
N SER A 81 -3.83 10.01 0.90
CA SER A 81 -4.25 9.97 2.30
C SER A 81 -5.73 10.37 2.46
N GLY A 82 -6.46 9.63 3.29
CA GLY A 82 -7.90 9.78 3.53
C GLY A 82 -8.83 9.17 2.46
N VAL A 83 -8.30 8.60 1.36
CA VAL A 83 -9.10 7.94 0.33
C VAL A 83 -9.29 6.46 0.64
N ARG A 84 -10.49 5.94 0.39
CA ARG A 84 -10.81 4.51 0.57
C ARG A 84 -11.00 3.82 -0.77
N LEU A 85 -10.14 2.87 -1.08
CA LEU A 85 -10.11 2.13 -2.32
C LEU A 85 -10.60 0.69 -2.08
N TYR A 86 -11.70 0.32 -2.74
CA TYR A 86 -12.37 -0.97 -2.59
C TYR A 86 -12.41 -1.70 -3.94
N GLY A 87 -11.84 -2.89 -4.02
CA GLY A 87 -11.90 -3.81 -5.16
C GLY A 87 -12.82 -4.99 -4.87
N GLY A 88 -13.38 -5.64 -5.88
CA GLY A 88 -14.26 -6.79 -5.65
C GLY A 88 -15.68 -6.66 -6.14
N PHE A 89 -15.97 -5.74 -7.07
CA PHE A 89 -17.33 -5.46 -7.51
C PHE A 89 -17.63 -6.09 -8.87
N ALA A 90 -18.83 -6.62 -9.06
CA ALA A 90 -19.37 -7.04 -10.36
C ALA A 90 -19.73 -5.84 -11.26
N GLY A 91 -19.88 -4.64 -10.69
CA GLY A 91 -20.23 -3.43 -11.41
C GLY A 91 -21.74 -3.15 -11.46
N VAL A 92 -22.49 -3.67 -10.49
CA VAL A 92 -23.95 -3.51 -10.38
C VAL A 92 -24.42 -3.16 -8.96
N GLU A 93 -23.50 -3.15 -8.01
CA GLU A 93 -23.76 -2.97 -6.59
C GLU A 93 -24.15 -1.53 -6.26
N ASN A 94 -25.08 -1.40 -5.31
CA ASN A 94 -25.54 -0.12 -4.77
C ASN A 94 -24.96 0.16 -3.38
N THR A 95 -24.56 -0.89 -2.65
CA THR A 95 -24.00 -0.80 -1.28
C THR A 95 -22.68 -1.57 -1.16
N LEU A 96 -21.79 -1.11 -0.28
CA LEU A 96 -20.45 -1.71 -0.10
C LEU A 96 -20.53 -3.19 0.33
N SER A 97 -21.56 -3.56 1.09
CA SER A 97 -21.79 -4.92 1.58
C SER A 97 -22.19 -5.93 0.51
N GLN A 98 -22.54 -5.49 -0.71
CA GLN A 98 -22.85 -6.38 -1.83
C GLN A 98 -21.59 -6.88 -2.55
N ARG A 99 -20.44 -6.27 -2.26
CA ARG A 99 -19.13 -6.62 -2.83
C ARG A 99 -18.75 -8.05 -2.45
N ASP A 100 -18.26 -8.80 -3.42
CA ASP A 100 -17.67 -10.13 -3.23
C ASP A 100 -16.30 -10.15 -3.91
N TRP A 101 -15.27 -9.79 -3.15
CA TRP A 101 -13.91 -9.68 -3.65
C TRP A 101 -13.26 -11.03 -4.00
N GLN A 102 -13.87 -12.15 -3.59
CA GLN A 102 -13.43 -13.48 -3.99
C GLN A 102 -14.03 -13.87 -5.34
N ALA A 103 -15.30 -13.54 -5.59
CA ALA A 103 -15.98 -13.83 -6.85
C ALA A 103 -15.63 -12.84 -7.97
N HIS A 104 -15.35 -11.58 -7.63
CA HIS A 104 -15.17 -10.48 -8.59
C HIS A 104 -13.80 -9.79 -8.44
N PRO A 105 -12.68 -10.50 -8.65
CA PRO A 105 -11.35 -10.01 -8.30
C PRO A 105 -10.94 -8.76 -9.08
N SER A 106 -10.53 -7.72 -8.35
CA SER A 106 -9.84 -6.55 -8.89
C SER A 106 -8.32 -6.75 -8.73
N VAL A 107 -7.61 -6.83 -9.86
CA VAL A 107 -6.18 -7.12 -9.91
C VAL A 107 -5.41 -5.85 -10.29
N LEU A 108 -4.50 -5.40 -9.43
CA LEU A 108 -3.51 -4.37 -9.77
C LEU A 108 -2.23 -5.10 -10.19
N SER A 109 -1.86 -4.98 -11.46
CA SER A 109 -0.77 -5.76 -12.06
C SER A 109 0.36 -4.86 -12.53
N GLY A 110 1.59 -5.23 -12.19
CA GLY A 110 2.79 -4.57 -12.69
C GLY A 110 3.24 -5.02 -14.08
N ASP A 111 2.62 -6.06 -14.65
CA ASP A 111 2.89 -6.62 -15.99
C ASP A 111 2.44 -5.67 -17.13
N ILE A 112 3.14 -4.54 -17.25
CA ILE A 112 2.97 -3.54 -18.31
C ILE A 112 3.78 -3.95 -19.55
N GLY A 113 3.54 -3.32 -20.71
CA GLY A 113 4.31 -3.65 -21.91
C GLY A 113 3.99 -5.02 -22.49
N VAL A 114 4.97 -5.93 -22.52
CA VAL A 114 4.87 -7.27 -23.11
C VAL A 114 4.38 -8.27 -22.05
N PRO A 115 3.19 -8.89 -22.23
CA PRO A 115 2.64 -9.80 -21.22
C PRO A 115 3.60 -10.93 -20.82
N GLY A 116 3.88 -11.03 -19.52
CA GLY A 116 4.76 -12.04 -18.92
C GLY A 116 6.26 -11.71 -18.98
N ASP A 117 6.66 -10.55 -19.51
CA ASP A 117 8.05 -10.12 -19.51
C ASP A 117 8.37 -9.29 -18.26
N SER A 118 8.97 -9.91 -17.25
CA SER A 118 9.31 -9.18 -16.01
C SER A 118 10.27 -7.98 -16.20
N THR A 119 10.91 -7.82 -17.36
CA THR A 119 11.91 -6.76 -17.59
C THR A 119 11.29 -5.39 -17.84
N ASP A 120 10.03 -5.33 -18.28
CA ASP A 120 9.28 -4.10 -18.46
C ASP A 120 8.21 -3.87 -17.38
N ASN A 121 8.04 -4.79 -16.43
CA ASN A 121 7.12 -4.60 -15.31
C ASN A 121 7.35 -3.31 -14.51
N SER A 122 6.27 -2.65 -14.07
CA SER A 122 6.32 -1.53 -13.13
C SER A 122 7.21 -1.83 -11.92
N TYR A 123 8.00 -0.86 -11.49
CA TYR A 123 8.83 -1.03 -10.29
C TYR A 123 7.97 -1.21 -9.03
N THR A 124 7.02 -0.31 -8.82
CA THR A 124 6.00 -0.37 -7.76
C THR A 124 4.64 -0.25 -8.41
N ILE A 125 3.65 -1.02 -7.94
CA ILE A 125 2.29 -0.95 -8.46
C ILE A 125 1.50 0.20 -7.82
N LEU A 126 1.57 0.32 -6.50
CA LEU A 126 0.84 1.32 -5.71
C LEU A 126 1.76 2.02 -4.71
N TYR A 127 1.71 3.35 -4.71
CA TYR A 127 2.42 4.22 -3.79
C TYR A 127 1.44 4.93 -2.86
N MET A 128 1.82 5.07 -1.59
CA MET A 128 1.11 5.88 -0.60
C MET A 128 2.09 6.81 0.09
N ASP A 129 1.71 8.08 0.17
CA ASP A 129 2.46 9.11 0.91
C ASP A 129 1.75 9.43 2.23
N ASN A 130 2.36 9.04 3.35
CA ASN A 130 1.86 9.29 4.71
C ASN A 130 0.34 9.06 4.86
N PRO A 131 -0.14 7.84 4.56
CA PRO A 131 -1.58 7.58 4.56
C PRO A 131 -2.13 7.56 5.99
N ASP A 132 -3.13 8.39 6.25
CA ASP A 132 -3.75 8.51 7.56
C ASP A 132 -4.59 7.27 7.94
N SER A 133 -5.16 7.29 9.15
CA SER A 133 -6.00 6.21 9.66
C SER A 133 -7.38 6.09 8.99
N LEU A 134 -7.75 7.05 8.13
CA LEU A 134 -8.97 7.00 7.31
C LEU A 134 -8.74 6.36 5.95
N THR A 135 -7.47 6.21 5.55
CA THR A 135 -7.07 5.55 4.30
C THR A 135 -7.33 4.05 4.39
N VAL A 136 -8.01 3.50 3.37
CA VAL A 136 -8.34 2.08 3.30
C VAL A 136 -7.98 1.52 1.94
N LEU A 137 -7.31 0.37 1.91
CA LEU A 137 -7.07 -0.45 0.73
C LEU A 137 -7.65 -1.83 0.97
N ASP A 138 -8.68 -2.21 0.23
CA ASP A 138 -9.48 -3.40 0.55
C ASP A 138 -9.87 -4.22 -0.70
N GLY A 139 -9.55 -5.52 -0.69
CA GLY A 139 -10.05 -6.49 -1.66
C GLY A 139 -9.34 -6.48 -3.01
N PHE A 140 -8.03 -6.25 -3.03
CA PHE A 140 -7.22 -6.26 -4.26
C PHE A 140 -6.23 -7.42 -4.31
N ILE A 141 -5.93 -7.86 -5.53
CA ILE A 141 -4.80 -8.73 -5.82
C ILE A 141 -3.69 -7.90 -6.45
N PHE A 142 -2.51 -7.86 -5.82
CA PHE A 142 -1.31 -7.23 -6.34
C PHE A 142 -0.36 -8.29 -6.88
N ARG A 143 0.06 -8.15 -8.13
CA ARG A 143 1.04 -9.07 -8.72
C ARG A 143 1.96 -8.45 -9.74
N PHE A 144 3.12 -9.07 -9.89
CA PHE A 144 4.10 -8.76 -10.94
C PHE A 144 4.72 -7.38 -10.85
N GLY A 145 4.72 -6.74 -9.69
CA GLY A 145 5.59 -5.61 -9.43
C GLY A 145 7.05 -6.04 -9.35
N ASN A 146 7.97 -5.27 -9.94
CA ASN A 146 9.37 -5.64 -10.03
C ASN A 146 10.29 -4.44 -9.76
N ALA A 147 10.52 -4.10 -8.48
CA ALA A 147 11.38 -3.02 -8.01
C ALA A 147 12.87 -3.36 -8.18
N SER A 148 13.31 -3.52 -9.43
CA SER A 148 14.64 -4.02 -9.81
C SER A 148 15.64 -2.95 -10.23
N TYR A 149 15.37 -1.66 -9.97
CA TYR A 149 16.16 -0.57 -10.55
C TYR A 149 17.64 -0.64 -10.15
N THR A 150 18.54 -0.57 -11.15
CA THR A 150 19.99 -0.75 -10.93
C THR A 150 20.83 0.50 -11.11
N ALA A 151 20.38 1.49 -11.86
CA ALA A 151 21.17 2.67 -12.20
C ALA A 151 21.17 3.73 -11.07
N GLY A 152 22.28 4.48 -10.94
CA GLY A 152 22.42 5.66 -10.08
C GLY A 152 22.51 5.42 -8.56
N ASP A 153 22.86 6.50 -7.85
CA ASP A 153 22.97 6.65 -6.38
C ASP A 153 21.61 6.64 -5.65
N GLN A 154 20.60 5.96 -6.22
CA GLN A 154 19.30 5.84 -5.56
C GLN A 154 19.46 5.05 -4.26
N ILE A 155 18.96 5.62 -3.16
CA ILE A 155 18.96 5.01 -1.84
C ILE A 155 18.24 3.66 -1.88
N ALA A 156 18.67 2.74 -1.01
CA ALA A 156 18.12 1.38 -0.98
C ALA A 156 16.60 1.36 -0.73
N ALA A 157 16.10 2.37 -0.02
CA ALA A 157 14.72 2.60 0.36
C ALA A 157 13.93 3.47 -0.64
N SER A 158 14.09 3.28 -1.95
CA SER A 158 13.27 3.94 -2.97
C SER A 158 12.18 3.00 -3.51
N PRO A 159 11.04 3.50 -4.03
CA PRO A 159 10.01 2.66 -4.66
C PRO A 159 10.56 1.89 -5.87
N TYR A 160 11.66 2.36 -6.48
CA TYR A 160 12.27 1.66 -7.60
C TYR A 160 13.08 0.42 -7.20
N ARG A 161 13.36 0.25 -5.90
CA ARG A 161 14.23 -0.82 -5.36
C ARG A 161 13.59 -1.65 -4.24
N SER A 162 12.48 -1.20 -3.66
CA SER A 162 11.79 -1.81 -2.53
C SER A 162 10.27 -1.71 -2.72
N GLY A 163 9.50 -2.70 -2.25
CA GLY A 163 8.04 -2.69 -2.35
C GLY A 163 7.55 -2.84 -3.79
N GLY A 164 7.70 -4.04 -4.38
CA GLY A 164 7.28 -4.30 -5.75
C GLY A 164 5.79 -4.07 -5.99
N ALA A 165 4.94 -4.43 -5.02
CA ALA A 165 3.51 -4.17 -5.08
C ALA A 165 3.14 -2.83 -4.45
N LEU A 166 3.49 -2.65 -3.18
CA LEU A 166 3.06 -1.52 -2.37
C LEU A 166 4.27 -0.88 -1.70
N TYR A 167 4.41 0.41 -1.90
CA TYR A 167 5.36 1.23 -1.17
C TYR A 167 4.60 2.25 -0.32
N ILE A 168 4.84 2.25 0.99
CA ILE A 168 4.29 3.22 1.93
C ILE A 168 5.44 4.11 2.41
N MET A 169 5.37 5.39 2.08
CA MET A 169 6.21 6.41 2.68
C MET A 169 5.62 6.82 4.04
N ALA A 170 6.43 6.77 5.08
CA ALA A 170 6.07 7.09 6.46
C ALA A 170 7.15 7.96 7.12
N ASP A 171 7.49 9.09 6.50
CA ASP A 171 8.34 10.13 7.11
C ASP A 171 7.56 11.07 8.03
N TRP A 172 6.25 10.84 8.20
CA TRP A 172 5.40 11.36 9.26
C TRP A 172 4.52 10.22 9.81
N GLU A 173 3.21 10.34 9.73
CA GLU A 173 2.24 9.36 10.22
C GLU A 173 1.75 8.49 9.07
N ALA A 174 1.84 7.16 9.23
CA ALA A 174 1.28 6.20 8.30
C ALA A 174 0.49 5.11 9.05
N TYR A 175 -0.84 5.14 8.91
CA TYR A 175 -1.79 4.32 9.66
C TYR A 175 -2.83 3.59 8.81
N VAL A 176 -2.60 3.51 7.49
CA VAL A 176 -3.51 2.85 6.53
C VAL A 176 -3.97 1.48 7.01
N LEU A 177 -5.25 1.18 6.76
CA LEU A 177 -5.78 -0.17 6.85
C LEU A 177 -5.71 -0.85 5.48
N VAL A 178 -4.86 -1.86 5.38
CA VAL A 178 -4.80 -2.78 4.23
C VAL A 178 -5.51 -4.07 4.62
N GLN A 179 -6.58 -4.44 3.92
CA GLN A 179 -7.34 -5.64 4.29
C GLN A 179 -7.83 -6.46 3.10
N ASN A 180 -8.05 -7.76 3.32
CA ASN A 180 -8.56 -8.69 2.30
C ASN A 180 -7.74 -8.67 0.99
N CYS A 181 -6.44 -8.35 1.07
CA CYS A 181 -5.59 -8.19 -0.09
C CYS A 181 -4.69 -9.42 -0.28
N ARG A 182 -4.38 -9.74 -1.53
CA ARG A 182 -3.37 -10.75 -1.87
C ARG A 182 -2.21 -10.12 -2.59
N PHE A 183 -1.00 -10.31 -2.07
CA PHE A 183 0.25 -9.88 -2.68
C PHE A 183 0.98 -11.11 -3.19
N GLU A 184 0.98 -11.34 -4.50
CA GLU A 184 1.55 -12.54 -5.10
C GLU A 184 2.59 -12.25 -6.17
N ARG A 185 3.73 -12.96 -6.12
CA ARG A 185 4.77 -12.92 -7.18
C ARG A 185 5.27 -11.51 -7.49
N ASN A 186 5.51 -10.73 -6.45
CA ASN A 186 6.18 -9.44 -6.55
C ASN A 186 7.64 -9.59 -6.17
N SER A 187 8.51 -8.79 -6.79
CA SER A 187 9.94 -8.79 -6.51
C SER A 187 10.48 -7.40 -6.24
N ALA A 188 11.44 -7.33 -5.33
CA ALA A 188 12.21 -6.14 -5.06
C ALA A 188 13.70 -6.46 -4.93
N ARG A 189 14.55 -5.54 -5.39
CA ARG A 189 16.00 -5.68 -5.29
C ARG A 189 16.47 -5.68 -3.84
N ASN A 190 15.89 -4.83 -3.00
CA ASN A 190 16.36 -4.61 -1.65
C ASN A 190 15.38 -5.16 -0.62
N HIS A 191 14.34 -4.42 -0.29
CA HIS A 191 13.49 -4.74 0.85
C HIS A 191 12.03 -4.93 0.43
N GLY A 192 11.32 -5.85 1.09
CA GLY A 192 9.88 -5.99 0.92
C GLY A 192 9.51 -6.38 -0.50
N GLY A 193 9.65 -7.67 -0.84
CA GLY A 193 9.40 -8.15 -2.21
C GLY A 193 8.03 -7.72 -2.75
N ALA A 194 7.01 -7.74 -1.90
CA ALA A 194 5.72 -7.12 -2.16
C ALA A 194 5.61 -5.73 -1.54
N VAL A 195 5.81 -5.63 -0.22
CA VAL A 195 5.45 -4.43 0.54
C VAL A 195 6.64 -3.87 1.27
N TYR A 196 6.89 -2.57 1.10
CA TYR A 196 7.89 -1.86 1.87
C TYR A 196 7.27 -0.66 2.57
N VAL A 197 7.44 -0.59 3.89
CA VAL A 197 7.07 0.56 4.71
C VAL A 197 8.35 1.28 5.10
N ASN A 198 8.49 2.51 4.61
CA ASN A 198 9.66 3.34 4.87
C ASN A 198 9.39 4.31 6.02
N GLY A 199 9.61 3.88 7.25
CA GLY A 199 9.49 4.71 8.46
C GLY A 199 10.82 5.05 9.11
N ALA A 200 11.92 5.14 8.36
CA ALA A 200 13.28 5.31 8.93
C ALA A 200 13.52 6.62 9.73
N GLY A 201 12.49 7.47 9.92
CA GLY A 201 12.50 8.62 10.82
C GLY A 201 12.02 8.30 12.24
N SER A 202 11.93 9.32 13.10
CA SER A 202 11.38 9.19 14.46
C SER A 202 9.86 9.36 14.50
N TYR A 203 9.17 8.92 13.45
CA TYR A 203 7.73 9.12 13.27
C TYR A 203 6.97 7.80 13.22
N ASP A 204 5.66 7.87 13.46
CA ASP A 204 4.79 6.72 13.64
C ASP A 204 4.40 6.06 12.29
N ALA A 205 5.10 4.98 11.95
CA ALA A 205 4.83 4.12 10.81
C ALA A 205 4.18 2.80 11.27
N ALA A 206 2.85 2.78 11.46
CA ALA A 206 2.09 1.61 11.94
C ALA A 206 0.85 1.29 11.07
N PRO A 207 1.05 0.90 9.80
CA PRO A 207 -0.03 0.38 8.97
C PRO A 207 -0.55 -0.96 9.54
N THR A 208 -1.86 -1.19 9.46
CA THR A 208 -2.44 -2.50 9.82
C THR A 208 -2.74 -3.29 8.56
N PHE A 209 -2.28 -4.53 8.54
CA PHE A 209 -2.64 -5.54 7.56
C PHE A 209 -3.60 -6.54 8.21
N ARG A 210 -4.78 -6.72 7.61
CA ARG A 210 -5.81 -7.66 8.09
C ARG A 210 -6.22 -8.63 7.00
N ASP A 211 -6.29 -9.92 7.30
CA ASP A 211 -6.77 -10.96 6.40
C ASP A 211 -6.09 -10.91 5.03
N CYS A 212 -4.77 -10.63 5.04
CA CYS A 212 -3.96 -10.49 3.84
C CYS A 212 -3.12 -11.73 3.59
N ILE A 213 -2.92 -12.06 2.31
CA ILE A 213 -2.09 -13.19 1.89
C ILE A 213 -0.88 -12.66 1.14
N PHE A 214 0.31 -12.97 1.63
CA PHE A 214 1.59 -12.68 0.98
C PHE A 214 2.20 -13.98 0.47
N GLN A 215 2.24 -14.17 -0.85
CA GLN A 215 2.62 -15.43 -1.44
C GLN A 215 3.67 -15.29 -2.55
N GLN A 216 4.72 -16.12 -2.50
CA GLN A 216 5.72 -16.22 -3.58
C GLN A 216 6.40 -14.88 -3.92
N ASN A 217 6.56 -13.98 -2.94
CA ASN A 217 7.27 -12.73 -3.13
C ASN A 217 8.77 -12.88 -2.84
N ILE A 218 9.60 -12.07 -3.48
CA ILE A 218 11.05 -12.19 -3.43
C ILE A 218 11.70 -10.83 -3.16
N ALA A 219 12.53 -10.75 -2.12
CA ALA A 219 13.41 -9.61 -1.86
C ALA A 219 14.88 -10.02 -1.98
N GLY A 220 15.71 -9.20 -2.62
CA GLY A 220 17.15 -9.46 -2.71
C GLY A 220 17.89 -9.26 -1.38
N GLN A 221 17.33 -8.53 -0.42
CA GLN A 221 17.87 -8.38 0.93
C GLN A 221 16.85 -8.87 1.98
N ASP A 222 16.00 -7.99 2.49
CA ASP A 222 15.22 -8.26 3.71
C ASP A 222 13.71 -8.23 3.46
N GLY A 223 12.96 -9.08 4.17
CA GLY A 223 11.50 -9.11 4.08
C GLY A 223 11.02 -9.63 2.74
N GLY A 224 11.11 -10.94 2.52
CA GLY A 224 10.79 -11.55 1.22
C GLY A 224 9.39 -11.21 0.73
N ALA A 225 8.42 -11.11 1.63
CA ALA A 225 7.14 -10.45 1.34
C ALA A 225 7.13 -8.99 1.78
N LEU A 226 7.39 -8.75 3.06
CA LEU A 226 7.17 -7.44 3.66
C LEU A 226 8.38 -7.03 4.50
N ALA A 227 8.82 -5.79 4.33
CA ALA A 227 9.76 -5.15 5.23
C ALA A 227 9.15 -3.86 5.78
N ARG A 228 9.03 -3.76 7.11
CA ARG A 228 8.58 -2.55 7.82
C ARG A 228 9.75 -1.98 8.59
N ILE A 229 10.10 -0.75 8.26
CA ILE A 229 11.13 0.03 8.93
C ILE A 229 10.44 1.16 9.69
N GLY A 230 10.90 1.48 10.89
CA GLY A 230 10.37 2.58 11.68
C GLY A 230 9.45 2.13 12.81
N ASN A 231 9.02 3.12 13.59
CA ASN A 231 8.50 2.92 14.93
C ASN A 231 7.05 3.31 15.00
N SER A 232 6.39 2.91 16.08
CA SER A 232 5.26 3.68 16.55
C SER A 232 5.08 3.52 18.06
N ASP A 233 4.66 4.61 18.70
CA ASP A 233 4.27 4.65 20.11
C ASP A 233 2.78 4.29 20.30
N LEU A 234 2.05 3.97 19.23
CA LEU A 234 0.62 3.58 19.27
C LEU A 234 0.40 2.07 19.40
N GLU A 235 -0.11 1.64 20.55
CA GLU A 235 -0.44 0.22 20.81
C GLU A 235 -1.54 -0.24 19.84
N ARG A 236 -1.15 -0.94 18.77
CA ARG A 236 -2.04 -1.39 17.70
C ARG A 236 -1.51 -2.67 17.07
N VAL A 237 -2.43 -3.53 16.66
CA VAL A 237 -2.13 -4.73 15.86
C VAL A 237 -1.62 -4.34 14.47
N ASP A 238 -0.38 -4.70 14.16
CA ASP A 238 0.22 -4.52 12.83
C ASP A 238 -0.30 -5.56 11.84
N PHE A 239 -0.41 -6.82 12.27
CA PHE A 239 -0.81 -7.94 11.42
C PHE A 239 -1.88 -8.80 12.11
N GLU A 240 -3.04 -8.93 11.47
CA GLU A 240 -4.17 -9.73 11.93
C GLU A 240 -4.58 -10.74 10.84
N GLY A 241 -4.60 -12.04 11.15
CA GLY A 241 -5.12 -13.05 10.21
C GLY A 241 -4.33 -13.16 8.90
N CYS A 242 -3.04 -12.77 8.90
CA CYS A 242 -2.25 -12.72 7.68
C CYS A 242 -1.45 -14.01 7.42
N ASP A 243 -1.41 -14.42 6.15
CA ASP A 243 -0.68 -15.60 5.70
C ASP A 243 0.56 -15.21 4.89
N PHE A 244 1.74 -15.67 5.33
CA PHE A 244 3.00 -15.50 4.62
C PHE A 244 3.47 -16.86 4.09
N ILE A 245 3.36 -17.07 2.78
CA ILE A 245 3.53 -18.38 2.15
C ILE A 245 4.60 -18.35 1.05
N SER A 246 5.65 -19.16 1.20
CA SER A 246 6.68 -19.37 0.17
C SER A 246 7.38 -18.10 -0.31
N ASN A 247 7.57 -17.14 0.58
CA ASN A 247 8.31 -15.91 0.29
C ASN A 247 9.82 -16.11 0.54
N ARG A 248 10.66 -15.37 -0.17
CA ARG A 248 12.12 -15.54 -0.14
C ARG A 248 12.85 -14.22 0.05
N SER A 249 13.82 -14.19 0.96
CA SER A 249 14.74 -13.07 1.11
C SER A 249 16.22 -13.49 0.96
N GLY A 250 17.04 -12.59 0.43
CA GLY A 250 18.48 -12.82 0.27
C GLY A 250 19.32 -12.61 1.54
N ARG A 251 18.72 -12.05 2.61
CA ARG A 251 19.39 -11.75 3.86
C ARG A 251 18.52 -12.15 5.06
N PHE A 252 17.56 -11.33 5.50
CA PHE A 252 16.75 -11.59 6.69
C PHE A 252 15.25 -11.61 6.42
N GLY A 253 14.48 -12.36 7.22
CA GLY A 253 13.02 -12.32 7.21
C GLY A 253 12.40 -12.81 5.90
N GLY A 254 12.34 -14.13 5.68
CA GLY A 254 11.83 -14.68 4.42
C GLY A 254 10.38 -14.30 4.14
N GLY A 255 9.54 -14.22 5.18
CA GLY A 255 8.20 -13.63 5.11
C GLY A 255 8.23 -12.15 5.48
N LEU A 256 8.51 -11.87 6.75
CA LEU A 256 8.45 -10.53 7.34
C LEU A 256 9.80 -10.11 7.91
N TYR A 257 10.20 -8.89 7.62
CA TYR A 257 11.30 -8.21 8.28
C TYR A 257 10.79 -6.96 8.97
N TYR A 258 11.19 -6.79 10.23
CA TYR A 258 10.91 -5.60 11.02
C TYR A 258 12.21 -5.04 11.56
N LEU A 259 12.41 -3.74 11.34
CA LEU A 259 13.50 -2.96 11.90
C LEU A 259 12.93 -1.77 12.65
N ASP A 260 13.09 -1.80 13.96
CA ASP A 260 12.82 -0.69 14.87
C ASP A 260 13.89 0.41 14.72
N ALA A 261 13.55 1.61 15.16
CA ALA A 261 14.33 2.82 15.28
C ALA A 261 14.49 3.17 16.78
N ASP A 262 14.89 4.39 17.10
CA ASP A 262 15.51 4.75 18.39
C ASP A 262 14.53 4.94 19.58
N VAL A 263 13.30 4.41 19.53
CA VAL A 263 12.29 4.48 20.62
C VAL A 263 11.65 3.12 20.91
N ASP A 264 11.00 2.97 22.07
CA ASP A 264 10.27 1.75 22.42
C ASP A 264 9.17 1.48 21.38
N SER A 265 9.26 0.35 20.65
CA SER A 265 8.24 -0.05 19.68
C SER A 265 7.89 -1.53 19.81
N TRP A 266 6.68 -1.87 19.37
CA TRP A 266 6.21 -3.26 19.23
C TRP A 266 5.89 -3.59 17.78
N LEU A 267 5.89 -4.90 17.54
CA LEU A 267 5.35 -5.53 16.36
C LEU A 267 4.33 -6.57 16.80
N ASP A 268 3.05 -6.30 16.56
CA ASP A 268 1.97 -7.17 16.97
C ASP A 268 1.47 -8.04 15.81
N LEU A 269 1.68 -9.36 15.95
CA LEU A 269 1.16 -10.38 15.03
C LEU A 269 0.11 -11.23 15.73
N TYR A 270 -1.13 -11.14 15.26
CA TYR A 270 -2.26 -11.90 15.77
C TYR A 270 -2.80 -12.84 14.70
N ASN A 271 -2.95 -14.12 15.04
CA ASN A 271 -3.47 -15.17 14.13
C ASN A 271 -2.79 -15.23 12.76
N CYS A 272 -1.50 -14.93 12.70
CA CYS A 272 -0.74 -14.97 11.45
C CYS A 272 -0.11 -16.35 11.22
N PHE A 273 -0.05 -16.78 9.96
CA PHE A 273 0.54 -18.05 9.56
C PHE A 273 1.78 -17.83 8.69
N PHE A 274 2.87 -18.54 8.98
CA PHE A 274 4.11 -18.48 8.21
C PHE A 274 4.48 -19.88 7.71
N GLN A 275 4.48 -20.06 6.39
CA GLN A 275 4.71 -21.37 5.78
C GLN A 275 5.72 -21.30 4.63
N LYS A 276 6.74 -22.16 4.70
CA LYS A 276 7.74 -22.36 3.61
C LYS A 276 8.46 -21.08 3.18
N ASN A 277 8.54 -20.08 4.05
CA ASN A 277 9.34 -18.89 3.79
C ASN A 277 10.83 -19.21 3.97
N GLU A 278 11.69 -18.57 3.19
CA GLU A 278 13.13 -18.83 3.15
C GLU A 278 13.94 -17.52 3.26
N ALA A 279 14.97 -17.51 4.10
CA ALA A 279 15.96 -16.44 4.18
C ALA A 279 17.36 -17.04 4.10
N MET A 280 18.26 -16.46 3.31
CA MET A 280 19.61 -17.03 3.13
C MET A 280 20.49 -16.91 4.38
N ASN A 281 20.32 -15.88 5.22
CA ASN A 281 21.12 -15.74 6.44
C ASN A 281 20.35 -16.15 7.71
N ARG A 282 19.29 -15.40 8.09
CA ARG A 282 18.54 -15.63 9.35
C ARG A 282 17.06 -15.28 9.20
N GLY A 283 16.22 -15.90 10.03
CA GLY A 283 14.79 -15.56 10.10
C GLY A 283 14.02 -16.02 8.87
N ALA A 284 13.95 -17.33 8.64
CA ALA A 284 13.25 -17.90 7.48
C ALA A 284 11.78 -17.45 7.42
N ALA A 285 11.09 -17.40 8.56
CA ALA A 285 9.74 -16.83 8.67
C ALA A 285 9.78 -15.32 8.92
N THR A 286 10.33 -14.92 10.07
CA THR A 286 10.41 -13.53 10.51
C THR A 286 11.83 -13.19 10.98
N ALA A 287 12.24 -11.94 10.81
CA ALA A 287 13.43 -11.39 11.45
C ALA A 287 13.09 -10.03 12.06
N LEU A 288 13.40 -9.89 13.34
CA LEU A 288 13.17 -8.69 14.13
C LEU A 288 14.53 -8.12 14.53
N GLN A 289 14.78 -6.87 14.19
CA GLN A 289 15.93 -6.12 14.65
C GLN A 289 15.42 -4.91 15.45
N VAL A 290 15.64 -4.96 16.76
CA VAL A 290 15.17 -3.96 17.72
C VAL A 290 16.37 -3.17 18.23
N GLY A 291 16.27 -1.84 18.22
CA GLY A 291 17.35 -0.91 18.56
C GLY A 291 18.34 -0.71 17.41
N ARG A 292 18.59 0.56 17.04
CA ARG A 292 19.64 0.92 16.08
C ARG A 292 21.00 0.69 16.73
N GLU A 293 21.93 0.02 16.05
CA GLU A 293 23.33 0.09 16.49
C GLU A 293 23.79 1.56 16.36
N GLU A 294 24.23 2.17 17.46
CA GLU A 294 24.83 3.50 17.45
C GLU A 294 25.99 3.53 16.45
N GLY A 295 25.79 4.11 15.25
CA GLY A 295 26.90 4.24 14.30
C GLY A 295 26.58 4.51 12.82
N LEU A 296 25.35 4.33 12.35
CA LEU A 296 24.99 4.64 10.96
C LEU A 296 24.16 5.93 10.89
N LYS A 297 24.89 7.06 10.91
CA LYS A 297 24.41 8.39 10.52
C LYS A 297 24.43 8.55 9.01
#